data_AF-A0A2N2BUN7-F1
#
_entry.id   AF-A0A2N2BUN7-F1
#
_cell.length_a   1.000
_cell.length_b   1.000
_cell.length_c   1.000
_cell.angle_alpha   90.00
_cell.angle_beta   90.00
_cell.angle_gamma   90.00
#
_symmetry.space_group_name_H-M   'P 1'
#
loop_
_entity.id
_entity.type
_entity.pdbx_description
1 polymer ?
#
loop_
_entity_poly.entity_id
_entity_poly.type
_entity_poly.pdbx_seq_one_letter_code
_entity_poly.pdbx_strand_id
1 'polypeptide(L)'
;MIKNNGKNEIKDALISKLSRYFGVSPEEATAEQMYKAVVLSIRDQLAQNYKSFQTEVKEAEAKRVYYICMEFLIGRSMKNNLLNLQLEKQYGRVIGELGFE
;
A
#
# COMPACT_ATOMS: atom_id res chain seq x y z
N MET A 1 -23.21 3.03 -7.34
CA MET A 1 -22.18 3.14 -8.39
C MET A 1 -20.85 3.53 -7.75
N ILE A 2 -20.02 2.57 -7.34
CA ILE A 2 -18.76 2.85 -6.63
C ILE A 2 -17.57 2.44 -7.51
N LYS A 3 -16.98 3.48 -8.11
CA LYS A 3 -15.57 3.68 -8.51
C LYS A 3 -14.91 2.69 -9.48
N ASN A 4 -15.05 2.96 -10.77
CA ASN A 4 -14.09 2.53 -11.80
C ASN A 4 -12.75 3.31 -11.73
N ASN A 5 -12.68 4.44 -11.00
CA ASN A 5 -11.47 5.27 -10.87
C ASN A 5 -10.32 4.61 -10.09
N GLY A 6 -10.61 3.85 -9.02
CA GLY A 6 -9.56 3.31 -8.16
C GLY A 6 -8.65 2.29 -8.86
N LYS A 7 -9.16 1.58 -9.87
CA LYS A 7 -8.38 0.59 -10.62
C LYS A 7 -7.30 1.23 -11.49
N ASN A 8 -7.66 2.27 -12.23
CA ASN A 8 -6.71 3.01 -13.07
C ASN A 8 -5.69 3.75 -12.20
N GLU A 9 -6.13 4.34 -11.09
CA GLU A 9 -5.24 4.97 -10.12
C GLU A 9 -4.19 4.00 -9.54
N ILE A 10 -4.59 2.78 -9.16
CA ILE A 10 -3.64 1.76 -8.68
C ILE A 10 -2.67 1.37 -9.78
N LYS A 11 -3.17 1.14 -11.00
CA LYS A 11 -2.31 0.77 -12.15
C LYS A 11 -1.28 1.86 -12.43
N ASP A 12 -1.71 3.11 -12.54
CA ASP A 12 -0.83 4.25 -12.81
C ASP A 12 0.18 4.45 -11.68
N ALA A 13 -0.24 4.26 -10.42
CA ALA A 13 0.65 4.30 -9.28
C ALA A 13 1.72 3.20 -9.38
N LEU A 14 1.36 1.95 -9.70
CA LEU A 14 2.30 0.86 -9.83
C LEU A 14 3.31 1.10 -10.97
N ILE A 15 2.83 1.54 -12.14
CA ILE A 15 3.69 1.88 -13.29
C ILE A 15 4.64 3.01 -12.91
N SER A 16 4.13 4.07 -12.26
CA SER A 16 4.95 5.19 -11.79
C SER A 16 6.02 4.74 -10.80
N LYS A 17 5.70 3.81 -9.89
CA LYS A 17 6.66 3.27 -8.93
C LYS A 17 7.71 2.38 -9.61
N LEU A 18 7.33 1.52 -10.55
CA LEU A 18 8.27 0.71 -11.31
C LEU A 18 9.26 1.57 -12.08
N SER A 19 8.76 2.57 -12.80
CA SER A 19 9.60 3.51 -13.54
C SER A 19 10.52 4.33 -12.61
N ARG A 20 9.98 4.90 -11.52
CA ARG A 20 10.76 5.77 -10.62
C ARG A 20 11.81 5.04 -9.78
N TYR A 21 11.51 3.84 -9.30
CA TYR A 21 12.39 3.11 -8.37
C TYR A 21 13.28 2.08 -9.08
N PHE A 22 12.84 1.55 -10.22
CA PHE A 22 13.53 0.45 -10.90
C PHE A 22 13.88 0.76 -12.35
N GLY A 23 13.32 1.82 -12.96
CA GLY A 23 13.62 2.22 -14.33
C GLY A 23 13.08 1.26 -15.40
N VAL A 24 12.16 0.37 -15.03
CA VAL A 24 11.61 -0.68 -15.92
C VAL A 24 10.15 -0.43 -16.27
N SER A 25 9.73 -0.92 -17.43
CA SER A 25 8.31 -1.01 -17.78
C SER A 25 7.65 -2.19 -17.04
N PRO A 26 6.31 -2.24 -16.99
CA PRO A 26 5.61 -3.39 -16.43
C PRO A 26 5.88 -4.71 -17.18
N GLU A 27 6.20 -4.65 -18.48
CA GLU A 27 6.51 -5.86 -19.27
C GLU A 27 7.90 -6.44 -18.95
N GLU A 28 8.84 -5.60 -18.55
CA GLU A 28 10.21 -5.99 -18.21
C GLU A 28 10.43 -6.23 -16.71
N ALA A 29 9.43 -5.88 -15.89
CA ALA A 29 9.53 -5.97 -14.44
C ALA A 29 9.62 -7.43 -13.96
N THR A 30 10.51 -7.69 -13.01
CA THR A 30 10.53 -8.98 -12.31
C THR A 30 9.42 -9.05 -11.25
N ALA A 31 9.04 -10.27 -10.86
CA ALA A 31 8.05 -10.47 -9.79
C ALA A 31 8.46 -9.78 -8.48
N GLU A 32 9.77 -9.72 -8.18
CA GLU A 32 10.29 -9.03 -7.00
C GLU A 32 10.13 -7.50 -7.11
N GLN A 33 10.39 -6.93 -8.29
CA GLN A 33 10.20 -5.50 -8.54
C GLN A 33 8.72 -5.12 -8.46
N MET A 34 7.84 -5.93 -9.04
CA MET A 34 6.39 -5.76 -8.93
C MET A 34 5.93 -5.83 -7.47
N TYR A 35 6.38 -6.83 -6.71
CA TYR A 35 6.09 -6.95 -5.28
C TYR A 35 6.52 -5.69 -4.51
N LYS A 36 7.74 -5.20 -4.75
CA LYS A 36 8.24 -3.97 -4.10
C LYS A 36 7.41 -2.74 -4.52
N ALA A 37 7.03 -2.62 -5.78
CA ALA A 37 6.18 -1.53 -6.25
C ALA A 37 4.81 -1.52 -5.54
N VAL A 38 4.21 -2.69 -5.34
CA VAL A 38 2.95 -2.84 -4.59
C VAL A 38 3.15 -2.44 -3.13
N VAL A 39 4.19 -2.93 -2.47
CA VAL A 39 4.50 -2.56 -1.07
C VAL A 39 4.69 -1.06 -0.91
N LEU A 40 5.42 -0.41 -1.83
CA LEU A 40 5.63 1.04 -1.83
C LEU A 40 4.30 1.79 -2.02
N SER A 41 3.43 1.31 -2.91
CA SER A 41 2.10 1.89 -3.13
C SER A 41 1.23 1.81 -1.87
N ILE A 42 1.21 0.66 -1.18
CA ILE A 42 0.48 0.49 0.09
C ILE A 42 1.05 1.42 1.17
N ARG A 43 2.38 1.52 1.26
CA ARG A 43 3.06 2.36 2.26
C ARG A 43 2.68 3.82 2.12
N ASP A 44 2.53 4.33 0.89
CA ASP A 44 2.13 5.71 0.66
C ASP A 44 0.71 5.99 1.18
N GLN A 45 -0.23 5.05 0.98
CA GLN A 45 -1.59 5.16 1.52
C GLN A 45 -1.59 5.15 3.06
N LEU A 46 -0.81 4.25 3.67
CA LEU A 46 -0.67 4.21 5.12
C LEU A 46 -0.02 5.48 5.68
N ALA A 47 0.97 6.05 4.99
CA ALA A 47 1.62 7.29 5.41
C ALA A 47 0.65 8.47 5.37
N GLN A 48 -0.19 8.56 4.34
CA GLN A 48 -1.21 9.59 4.23
C GLN A 48 -2.25 9.47 5.34
N ASN A 49 -2.76 8.26 5.60
CA ASN A 49 -3.72 8.01 6.68
C ASN A 49 -3.12 8.31 8.05
N TYR A 50 -1.86 7.91 8.28
CA TYR A 50 -1.16 8.18 9.52
C TYR A 50 -0.98 9.68 9.75
N LYS A 51 -0.66 10.45 8.70
CA LYS A 51 -0.55 11.91 8.79
C LYS A 51 -1.89 12.54 9.21
N SER A 52 -3.00 12.14 8.60
CA SER A 52 -4.34 12.62 8.97
C SER A 52 -4.68 12.28 10.42
N PHE A 53 -4.45 11.04 10.84
CA PHE A 53 -4.66 10.59 12.21
C PHE A 53 -3.82 11.39 13.22
N GLN A 54 -2.55 11.66 12.90
CA GLN A 54 -1.67 12.41 13.79
C GLN A 54 -2.13 13.86 13.98
N THR A 55 -2.65 14.51 12.93
CA THR A 55 -3.25 15.84 13.04
C THR A 55 -4.48 15.82 13.94
N GLU A 56 -5.41 14.88 13.70
CA GLU A 56 -6.64 14.74 14.50
C GLU A 56 -6.36 14.49 15.98
N VAL A 57 -5.45 13.55 16.29
CA VAL A 57 -5.06 13.25 17.67
C VAL A 57 -4.39 14.45 18.36
N LYS A 58 -3.65 15.27 17.60
CA LYS A 58 -3.01 16.47 18.14
C LYS A 58 -4.05 17.56 18.45
N GLU A 59 -5.02 17.77 17.56
CA GLU A 59 -6.10 18.74 17.76
C GLU A 59 -7.04 18.34 18.90
N ALA A 60 -7.29 17.04 19.06
CA ALA A 60 -8.13 16.51 20.13
C ALA A 60 -7.44 16.43 21.50
N GLU A 61 -6.14 16.73 21.59
CA GLU A 61 -5.30 16.57 22.80
C GLU A 61 -5.53 15.23 23.53
N ALA A 62 -5.76 14.16 22.76
CA ALA A 62 -6.22 12.90 23.31
C ALA A 62 -5.14 12.23 24.20
N LYS A 63 -5.59 11.60 25.30
CA LYS A 63 -4.71 10.82 26.18
C LYS A 63 -4.04 9.69 25.40
N ARG A 64 -2.71 9.57 25.50
CA ARG A 64 -1.91 8.55 24.81
C ARG A 64 -1.65 7.35 25.70
N VAL A 65 -1.84 6.15 25.15
CA VAL A 65 -1.47 4.88 25.79
C VAL A 65 -0.20 4.36 25.12
N TYR A 66 0.84 4.13 25.92
CA TYR A 66 2.11 3.59 25.47
C TYR A 66 2.22 2.13 25.89
N TYR A 67 2.31 1.24 24.90
CA TYR A 67 2.49 -0.19 25.14
C TYR A 67 3.98 -0.55 25.00
N ILE A 68 4.58 -1.09 26.06
CA ILE A 68 5.98 -1.50 26.11
C ILE A 68 6.02 -3.03 26.26
N CYS A 69 6.71 -3.70 25.36
CA CYS A 69 6.86 -5.15 25.39
C CYS A 69 8.28 -5.55 24.97
N MET A 70 8.75 -6.70 25.44
CA MET A 70 10.07 -7.23 25.10
C MET A 70 10.12 -7.75 23.65
N GLU A 71 9.00 -8.23 23.11
CA GLU A 71 8.95 -8.83 21.78
C GLU A 71 7.67 -8.45 21.02
N PHE A 72 7.81 -8.26 19.71
CA PHE A 72 6.70 -7.99 18.80
C PHE A 72 6.85 -8.82 17.52
N LEU A 73 6.00 -9.84 17.37
CA LEU A 73 5.98 -10.70 16.19
C LEU A 73 4.91 -10.23 15.19
N ILE A 74 5.27 -9.28 14.33
CA ILE A 74 4.34 -8.66 13.35
C ILE A 74 4.02 -9.61 12.17
N GLY A 75 4.99 -10.43 11.75
CA GLY A 75 4.86 -11.30 10.58
C GLY A 75 4.83 -10.54 9.24
N ARG A 76 4.16 -11.09 8.22
CA ARG A 76 4.06 -10.49 6.88
C ARG A 76 2.95 -9.45 6.83
N SER A 77 3.31 -8.17 6.79
CA SER A 77 2.32 -7.08 6.88
C SER A 77 1.61 -6.72 5.58
N MET A 78 2.16 -7.04 4.41
CA MET A 78 1.59 -6.60 3.12
C MET A 78 0.13 -7.04 2.94
N LYS A 79 -0.14 -8.35 3.05
CA LYS A 79 -1.50 -8.89 2.90
C LYS A 79 -2.46 -8.33 3.95
N ASN A 80 -2.00 -8.24 5.21
CA ASN A 80 -2.80 -7.67 6.30
C ASN A 80 -3.16 -6.21 6.03
N ASN A 81 -2.21 -5.42 5.54
CA ASN A 81 -2.45 -4.01 5.18
C ASN A 81 -3.45 -3.88 4.03
N LEU A 82 -3.35 -4.71 2.99
CA LEU A 82 -4.32 -4.72 1.89
C LEU A 82 -5.74 -5.11 2.35
N LEU A 83 -5.84 -6.06 3.28
CA LEU A 83 -7.11 -6.46 3.87
C LEU A 83 -7.71 -5.33 4.72
N ASN A 84 -6.90 -4.71 5.59
CA ASN A 84 -7.34 -3.60 6.45
C ASN A 84 -7.77 -2.36 5.63
N LEU A 85 -7.12 -2.12 4.49
CA LEU A 85 -7.51 -1.07 3.55
C LEU A 85 -8.66 -1.48 2.62
N GLN A 86 -9.09 -2.74 2.64
CA GLN A 86 -10.10 -3.33 1.74
C GLN A 86 -9.72 -3.24 0.24
N LEU A 87 -8.42 -3.19 -0.07
CA LEU A 87 -7.90 -3.03 -1.43
C LEU A 87 -7.37 -4.35 -2.02
N GLU A 88 -7.37 -5.44 -1.25
CA GLU A 88 -6.82 -6.75 -1.66
C GLU A 88 -7.34 -7.23 -3.02
N LYS A 89 -8.67 -7.23 -3.22
CA LYS A 89 -9.29 -7.61 -4.50
C LYS A 89 -8.94 -6.67 -5.66
N GLN A 90 -8.74 -5.38 -5.38
CA GLN A 90 -8.42 -4.40 -6.42
C GLN A 90 -6.98 -4.55 -6.88
N TYR A 91 -6.04 -4.69 -5.95
CA TYR A 91 -4.64 -4.98 -6.28
C TYR A 91 -4.51 -6.32 -6.99
N GLY A 92 -5.17 -7.39 -6.51
CA GLY A 92 -5.11 -8.70 -7.15
C GLY A 92 -5.55 -8.67 -8.62
N ARG A 93 -6.62 -7.92 -8.94
CA ARG A 93 -7.05 -7.74 -10.35
C ARG A 93 -6.04 -6.97 -11.19
N VAL A 94 -5.49 -5.87 -10.68
CA VAL A 94 -4.52 -5.05 -11.42
C VAL A 94 -3.22 -5.81 -11.64
N ILE A 95 -2.74 -6.54 -10.63
CA ILE A 95 -1.53 -7.38 -10.71
C ILE A 95 -1.74 -8.50 -11.73
N GLY A 96 -2.90 -9.17 -11.71
CA GLY A 96 -3.26 -10.18 -12.71
C GLY A 96 -3.31 -9.64 -14.14
N GLU A 97 -3.83 -8.41 -14.35
CA GLU A 97 -3.83 -7.74 -15.65
C GLU A 97 -2.43 -7.32 -16.14
N LEU A 98 -1.49 -7.16 -15.22
CA LEU A 98 -0.08 -6.87 -15.52
C LEU A 98 0.74 -8.15 -15.73
N GLY A 99 0.15 -9.34 -15.60
CA GLY A 99 0.81 -10.63 -15.85
C GLY A 99 1.50 -11.23 -14.62
N PHE A 100 1.16 -10.79 -13.41
CA PHE A 100 1.73 -11.28 -12.15
C PHE A 100 0.66 -11.94 -11.27
N GLU A 101 1.07 -12.78 -10.33
CA GLU A 101 0.20 -13.44 -9.33
C GLU A 101 0.60 -13.10 -7.88
#